data_AF-A0A6G3QKJ5-F1
#
_entry.id   AF-A0A6G3QKJ5-F1
#
_cell.length_a   1.000
_cell.length_b   1.000
_cell.length_c   1.000
_cell.angle_alpha   90.00
_cell.angle_beta   90.00
_cell.angle_gamma   90.00
#
_symmetry.space_group_name_H-M   'P 1'
#
loop_
_entity.id
_entity.type
_entity.pdbx_description
1 polymer ?
#
loop_
_entity_poly.entity_id
_entity_poly.type
_entity_poly.pdbx_seq_one_letter_code
_entity_poly.pdbx_strand_id
1 'polypeptide(L)'
;MDFSEGYIHHDYGQAERSMADMQDQSDAIAGIIEQLNQDLAALKETWIGDDRDVYTDVQAKWDGAVTNIRTLLHNHSGLLEKISADYRHSEQSRTQRWGEIRIGSR
;
A
#
# COMPACT_ATOMS: atom_id res chain seq x y z
N MET A 1 -28.18 20.55 -6.28
CA MET A 1 -27.17 20.31 -5.23
C MET A 1 -26.32 19.17 -5.72
N ASP A 2 -25.02 19.38 -5.82
CA ASP A 2 -24.09 18.34 -6.25
C ASP A 2 -23.76 17.48 -5.03
N PHE A 3 -24.12 16.20 -5.08
CA PHE A 3 -23.90 15.26 -3.98
C PHE A 3 -22.56 14.54 -4.14
N SER A 4 -21.80 14.75 -5.22
CA SER A 4 -20.56 14.01 -5.46
C SER A 4 -19.47 14.33 -4.44
N GLU A 5 -19.43 15.56 -3.90
CA GLU A 5 -18.41 15.99 -2.93
C GLU A 5 -18.41 15.11 -1.66
N GLY A 6 -19.59 14.73 -1.15
CA GLY A 6 -19.70 13.90 0.05
C GLY A 6 -19.27 12.44 -0.17
N TYR A 7 -19.53 11.88 -1.35
CA TYR A 7 -19.15 10.50 -1.69
C TYR A 7 -17.66 10.37 -1.95
N ILE A 8 -17.08 11.33 -2.68
CA ILE A 8 -15.65 11.32 -3.03
C ILE A 8 -14.78 11.45 -1.76
N HIS A 9 -15.11 12.37 -0.84
CA HIS A 9 -14.38 12.51 0.43
C HIS A 9 -14.48 11.26 1.33
N HIS A 10 -15.64 10.60 1.37
CA HIS A 10 -15.84 9.39 2.15
C HIS A 10 -15.00 8.22 1.61
N ASP A 11 -14.92 8.06 0.28
CA ASP A 11 -14.13 7.01 -0.35
C ASP A 11 -12.62 7.18 -0.12
N TYR A 12 -12.08 8.40 -0.14
CA TYR A 12 -10.66 8.63 0.17
C TYR A 12 -10.32 8.28 1.62
N GLY A 13 -11.17 8.66 2.57
CA GLY A 13 -10.94 8.33 3.97
C GLY A 13 -10.96 6.82 4.23
N GLN A 14 -11.72 6.05 3.44
CA GLN A 14 -11.68 4.59 3.48
C GLN A 14 -10.40 4.06 2.82
N ALA A 15 -10.02 4.59 1.66
CA ALA A 15 -8.81 4.19 0.95
C ALA A 15 -7.53 4.43 1.76
N GLU A 16 -7.41 5.57 2.45
CA GLU A 16 -6.28 5.86 3.35
C GLU A 16 -6.17 4.85 4.50
N ARG A 17 -7.31 4.50 5.11
CA ARG A 17 -7.35 3.48 6.17
C ARG A 17 -6.97 2.11 5.65
N SER A 18 -7.53 1.69 4.51
CA SER A 18 -7.17 0.41 3.90
C SER A 18 -5.69 0.33 3.50
N MET A 19 -5.09 1.44 3.06
CA MET A 19 -3.64 1.48 2.81
C MET A 19 -2.81 1.28 4.07
N ALA A 20 -3.15 1.97 5.17
CA ALA A 20 -2.47 1.81 6.45
C ALA A 20 -2.59 0.37 6.95
N ASP A 21 -3.80 -0.20 6.92
CA ASP A 21 -4.05 -1.60 7.30
C ASP A 21 -3.22 -2.58 6.45
N MET A 22 -3.07 -2.32 5.15
CA MET A 22 -2.28 -3.17 4.26
C MET A 22 -0.78 -3.06 4.52
N GLN A 23 -0.27 -1.88 4.86
CA GLN A 23 1.13 -1.69 5.28
C GLN A 23 1.42 -2.48 6.57
N ASP A 24 0.58 -2.32 7.59
CA ASP A 24 0.69 -3.03 8.86
C ASP A 24 0.67 -4.55 8.67
N GLN A 25 -0.26 -5.05 7.84
CA GLN A 25 -0.34 -6.48 7.51
C GLN A 25 0.91 -6.99 6.77
N SER A 26 1.52 -6.17 5.91
CA SER A 26 2.72 -6.59 5.17
C SER A 26 3.97 -6.62 6.03
N ASP A 27 4.08 -5.68 6.97
CA ASP A 27 5.15 -5.72 7.97
C ASP A 27 4.98 -6.93 8.90
N ALA A 28 3.74 -7.26 9.27
CA ALA A 28 3.44 -8.47 10.02
C ALA A 28 3.83 -9.76 9.25
N ILE A 29 3.47 -9.87 7.96
CA ILE A 29 3.85 -11.00 7.11
C ILE A 29 5.37 -11.12 7.01
N ALA A 30 6.08 -10.00 6.82
CA ALA A 30 7.53 -10.01 6.79
C ALA A 30 8.16 -10.48 8.10
N GLY A 31 7.62 -10.03 9.24
CA GLY A 31 8.07 -10.48 10.56
C GLY A 31 7.86 -11.97 10.79
N ILE A 32 6.73 -12.52 10.35
CA ILE A 32 6.46 -13.98 10.41
C ILE A 32 7.50 -14.76 9.61
N ILE A 33 7.88 -14.28 8.42
CA ILE A 33 8.84 -14.96 7.55
C ILE A 33 10.25 -14.89 8.12
N GLU A 34 10.64 -13.74 8.69
CA GLU A 34 11.90 -13.62 9.41
C GLU A 34 11.97 -14.61 10.58
N GLN A 35 10.90 -14.69 11.39
CA GLN A 35 10.82 -15.65 12.49
C GLN A 35 10.92 -17.10 11.99
N LEU A 36 10.19 -17.43 10.93
CA LEU A 36 10.19 -18.77 10.34
C LEU A 36 11.59 -19.16 9.83
N ASN A 37 12.33 -18.22 9.24
CA ASN A 37 13.71 -18.41 8.82
C ASN A 37 14.66 -18.63 10.01
N GLN A 38 14.46 -17.92 11.12
CA GLN A 38 15.25 -18.11 12.34
C GLN A 38 14.99 -19.47 12.99
N ASP A 39 13.73 -19.87 13.10
CA ASP A 39 13.34 -21.17 13.65
C ASP A 39 13.90 -22.33 12.81
N LEU A 40 13.93 -22.15 11.49
CA LEU A 40 14.44 -23.14 10.55
C LEU A 40 15.97 -23.14 10.43
N ALA A 41 16.65 -22.07 10.85
CA ALA A 41 18.12 -22.01 10.83
C ALA A 41 18.76 -23.15 11.64
N ALA A 42 18.17 -23.51 12.79
CA ALA A 42 18.62 -24.63 13.59
C ALA A 42 18.32 -25.99 12.95
N LEU A 43 17.21 -26.11 12.20
CA LEU A 43 16.84 -27.34 11.48
C LEU A 43 17.70 -27.55 10.23
N LYS A 44 18.10 -26.48 9.54
CA LYS A 44 18.97 -26.51 8.35
C LYS A 44 20.29 -27.21 8.59
N GLU A 45 20.87 -27.03 9.78
CA GLU A 45 22.11 -27.71 10.20
C GLU A 45 21.96 -29.24 10.23
N THR A 46 20.72 -29.74 10.33
CA THR A 46 20.42 -31.18 10.40
C THR A 46 20.06 -31.80 9.05
N TRP A 47 19.84 -30.99 8.02
CA TRP A 47 19.42 -31.46 6.70
C TRP A 47 20.63 -31.79 5.82
N ILE A 48 20.62 -32.99 5.25
CA ILE A 48 21.68 -33.52 4.38
C ILE A 48 21.06 -33.87 3.02
N GLY A 49 21.66 -33.42 1.92
CA GLY A 49 21.21 -33.76 0.56
C GLY A 49 19.97 -32.99 0.11
N ASP A 50 19.05 -33.68 -0.56
CA ASP A 50 17.91 -33.12 -1.31
C ASP A 50 16.99 -32.20 -0.48
N ASP A 51 16.84 -32.45 0.83
CA ASP A 51 15.99 -31.65 1.72
C ASP A 51 16.48 -30.19 1.84
N ARG A 52 17.79 -29.98 1.78
CA ARG A 52 18.40 -28.64 1.80
C ARG A 52 18.08 -27.87 0.51
N ASP A 53 18.07 -28.55 -0.63
CA ASP A 53 17.82 -27.94 -1.93
C ASP A 53 16.34 -27.55 -2.08
N VAL A 54 15.43 -28.43 -1.64
CA VAL A 54 13.99 -28.14 -1.60
C VAL A 54 13.70 -26.93 -0.72
N TYR A 55 14.32 -26.86 0.46
CA TYR A 55 14.12 -25.70 1.32
C TYR A 55 14.61 -24.40 0.67
N THR A 56 15.78 -24.43 0.02
CA THR A 56 16.35 -23.23 -0.61
C THR A 56 15.41 -22.68 -1.68
N ASP A 57 14.74 -23.56 -2.43
CA ASP A 57 13.70 -23.18 -3.40
C ASP A 57 12.45 -22.60 -2.72
N VAL A 58 11.96 -23.22 -1.64
CA VAL A 58 10.81 -22.71 -0.88
C VAL A 58 11.12 -21.35 -0.25
N GLN A 59 12.30 -21.17 0.33
CA GLN A 59 12.75 -19.90 0.90
C GLN A 59 12.76 -18.81 -0.16
N ALA A 60 13.37 -19.07 -1.33
CA ALA A 60 13.42 -18.11 -2.42
C ALA A 60 12.02 -17.70 -2.92
N LYS A 61 11.08 -18.65 -2.99
CA LYS A 61 9.67 -18.37 -3.36
C LYS A 61 8.99 -17.47 -2.34
N TRP A 62 9.21 -17.72 -1.04
CA TRP A 62 8.61 -16.93 0.03
C TRP A 62 9.18 -15.52 0.08
N ASP A 63 10.51 -15.37 0.02
CA ASP A 63 11.19 -14.07 -0.02
C ASP A 63 10.73 -13.24 -1.24
N GLY A 64 10.58 -13.90 -2.40
CA GLY A 64 10.04 -13.31 -3.60
C GLY A 64 8.59 -12.84 -3.45
N ALA A 65 7.73 -13.65 -2.82
CA ALA A 65 6.34 -13.30 -2.58
C ALA A 65 6.20 -12.08 -1.65
N VAL A 66 6.98 -12.01 -0.56
CA VAL A 66 7.01 -10.85 0.34
C VAL A 66 7.44 -9.59 -0.38
N THR A 67 8.50 -9.69 -1.17
CA THR A 67 9.00 -8.56 -1.96
C THR A 67 7.92 -8.05 -2.92
N ASN A 68 7.20 -8.95 -3.58
CA ASN A 68 6.12 -8.59 -4.49
C ASN A 68 4.96 -7.89 -3.76
N ILE A 69 4.55 -8.39 -2.59
CA ILE A 69 3.52 -7.75 -1.75
C ILE A 69 3.95 -6.32 -1.39
N ARG A 70 5.19 -6.13 -0.93
CA ARG A 70 5.74 -4.80 -0.61
C ARG A 70 5.73 -3.87 -1.82
N THR A 71 6.12 -4.35 -3.00
CA THR A 71 6.09 -3.56 -4.24
C THR A 71 4.68 -3.15 -4.62
N LEU A 72 3.71 -4.08 -4.58
CA LEU A 72 2.32 -3.79 -4.89
C LEU A 72 1.77 -2.70 -3.96
N LEU A 73 2.02 -2.81 -2.66
CA LEU A 73 1.56 -1.80 -1.71
C LEU A 73 2.19 -0.44 -1.92
N HIS A 74 3.49 -0.39 -2.15
CA HIS A 74 4.18 0.86 -2.44
C HIS A 74 3.63 1.55 -3.70
N ASN A 75 3.34 0.77 -4.75
CA ASN A 75 2.76 1.29 -5.98
C ASN A 75 1.32 1.80 -5.76
N HIS A 76 0.51 1.06 -4.99
CA HIS A 76 -0.86 1.46 -4.68
C HIS A 76 -0.91 2.71 -3.78
N SER A 77 0.01 2.84 -2.82
CA SER A 77 0.09 4.03 -1.98
C SER A 77 0.46 5.27 -2.77
N GLY A 78 1.46 5.17 -3.66
CA GLY A 78 1.85 6.29 -4.53
C GLY A 78 0.73 6.72 -5.48
N LEU A 79 -0.05 5.77 -6.00
CA LEU A 79 -1.21 6.08 -6.85
C LEU A 79 -2.29 6.85 -6.09
N LEU A 80 -2.64 6.41 -4.87
CA LEU A 80 -3.68 7.04 -4.06
C LEU A 80 -3.26 8.44 -3.58
N GLU A 81 -1.99 8.62 -3.20
CA GLU A 81 -1.45 9.95 -2.87
C GLU A 81 -1.49 10.89 -4.08
N LYS A 82 -1.12 10.40 -5.27
CA LYS A 82 -1.20 11.19 -6.50
C LYS A 82 -2.63 11.62 -6.81
N ILE A 83 -3.58 10.69 -6.72
CA ILE A 83 -5.00 10.96 -6.99
C ILE A 83 -5.54 11.99 -5.99
N SER A 84 -5.20 11.88 -4.71
CA SER A 84 -5.65 12.83 -3.68
C SER A 84 -5.06 14.23 -3.88
N ALA A 85 -3.78 14.32 -4.28
CA ALA A 85 -3.12 15.58 -4.61
C ALA A 85 -3.76 16.25 -5.83
N ASP A 86 -3.99 15.48 -6.90
CA ASP A 86 -4.64 15.96 -8.13
C ASP A 86 -6.05 16.50 -7.84
N TYR A 87 -6.82 15.81 -6.98
CA TYR A 87 -8.15 16.26 -6.56
C TYR A 87 -8.11 17.59 -5.78
N ARG A 88 -7.29 17.67 -4.72
CA ARG A 88 -7.16 18.89 -3.89
C ARG A 88 -6.78 20.10 -4.74
N HIS A 89 -5.85 19.92 -5.66
CA HIS A 89 -5.45 20.96 -6.61
C HIS A 89 -6.62 21.37 -7.51
N SER A 90 -7.38 20.41 -8.04
CA SER A 90 -8.54 20.70 -8.90
C SER A 90 -9.64 21.46 -8.16
N GLU A 91 -9.94 21.13 -6.91
CA GLU A 91 -10.92 21.83 -6.08
C GLU A 91 -10.51 23.26 -5.74
N GLN A 92 -9.25 23.45 -5.34
CA GLN A 92 -8.72 24.80 -5.08
C GLN A 92 -8.85 25.68 -6.32
N SER A 93 -8.49 25.15 -7.50
CA SER A 93 -8.59 25.89 -8.76
C SER A 93 -10.03 26.26 -9.12
N ARG A 94 -11.00 25.37 -8.85
CA ARG A 94 -12.43 25.61 -9.09
C ARG A 94 -12.98 26.64 -8.12
N THR A 95 -12.68 26.52 -6.84
CA THR A 95 -13.12 27.45 -5.79
C THR A 95 -12.62 28.87 -6.05
N GLN A 96 -11.36 29.02 -6.47
CA GLN A 96 -10.80 30.32 -6.86
C GLN A 96 -11.55 30.96 -8.03
N ARG A 97 -11.88 30.17 -9.07
CA ARG A 97 -12.64 30.65 -10.24
C ARG A 97 -14.06 31.11 -9.89
N TRP A 98 -14.75 30.40 -9.00
CA TRP A 98 -16.07 30.81 -8.52
C TRP A 98 -15.99 32.05 -7.62
N GLY A 99 -14.91 32.22 -6.87
CA GLY A 99 -14.62 33.44 -6.10
C GLY A 99 -14.45 34.67 -6.99
N GLU A 100 -13.69 34.56 -8.09
CA GLU A 100 -13.50 35.64 -9.06
C GLU A 100 -14.80 36.05 -9.76
N ILE A 101 -15.62 35.09 -10.20
CA ILE A 101 -16.91 35.38 -10.87
C ILE A 101 -17.87 36.13 -9.92
N ARG A 102 -17.81 35.83 -8.61
CA ARG A 102 -18.67 36.47 -7.60
C ARG A 102 -18.24 37.88 -7.23
N ILE A 103 -16.98 38.25 -7.50
CA ILE A 103 -16.42 39.59 -7.26
C ILE A 103 -16.59 40.49 -8.50
N GLY A 104 -16.62 39.92 -9.71
CA GLY A 104 -16.74 40.66 -10.97
C GLY A 104 -18.16 41.06 -11.41
N SER A 105 -19.20 40.79 -10.62
CA SER A 105 -20.60 41.10 -10.96
C SER A 105 -21.14 42.40 -10.34
N ARG A 106 -20.35 43.47 -10.40
CA ARG A 106 -20.80 44.86 -10.12
C ARG A 106 -20.14 45.84 -11.06
#